data_AF-A0A398CRR7-F1
#
_entry.id   AF-A0A398CRR7-F1
#
_cell.length_a   1.000
_cell.length_b   1.000
_cell.length_c   1.000
_cell.angle_alpha   90.00
_cell.angle_beta   90.00
_cell.angle_gamma   90.00
#
_symmetry.space_group_name_H-M   'P 1'
#
loop_
_entity.id
_entity.type
_entity.pdbx_description
1 polymer ?
#
loop_
_entity_poly.entity_id
_entity_poly.type
_entity_poly.pdbx_seq_one_letter_code
_entity_poly.pdbx_strand_id
1 'polypeptide(L)'
;MLATGGVEWPEEACRPAALNANGYAGIRFLLRLSLEGAQFMKELLVRDTWPVRAQAELELTGIAPRLPVKIAFDPPLLHRLLAELCDESGLVSRSALVQFFSKEPAAIGLTLDGEPGSSGELAETLADWVRSRYGSFAAAPLADGLGYLALNLPNEGSGGWNGIYRSR
;
A
#
# COMPACT_ATOMS: atom_id res chain seq x y z
N MET A 1 -1.63 -8.20 14.70
CA MET A 1 -1.15 -9.00 15.85
C MET A 1 -0.81 -10.40 15.34
N LEU A 2 0.46 -10.71 15.06
CA LEU A 2 0.84 -12.07 14.66
C LEU A 2 1.19 -12.88 15.91
N ALA A 3 0.33 -13.85 16.20
CA ALA A 3 0.64 -14.95 17.10
C ALA A 3 1.76 -15.79 16.48
N THR A 4 3.00 -15.47 16.83
CA THR A 4 4.16 -16.33 16.60
C THR A 4 4.57 -16.90 17.96
N GLY A 5 4.18 -18.14 18.22
CA GLY A 5 4.72 -18.95 19.32
C GLY A 5 4.72 -18.33 20.71
N GLY A 6 3.60 -17.78 21.21
CA GLY A 6 3.41 -17.45 22.63
C GLY A 6 4.39 -16.46 23.27
N VAL A 7 5.28 -15.83 22.49
CA VAL A 7 6.21 -14.81 22.97
C VAL A 7 5.57 -13.45 22.76
N GLU A 8 5.34 -12.74 23.85
CA GLU A 8 4.86 -11.36 23.83
C GLU A 8 6.05 -10.44 23.50
N TRP A 9 6.01 -9.82 22.33
CA TRP A 9 7.04 -8.89 21.89
C TRP A 9 6.85 -7.52 22.53
N PRO A 10 7.93 -6.80 22.88
CA PRO A 10 7.83 -5.40 23.27
C PRO A 10 7.10 -4.60 22.19
N GLU A 11 6.09 -3.84 22.60
CA GLU A 11 5.25 -3.08 21.66
C GLU A 11 6.09 -2.14 20.81
N GLU A 12 7.13 -1.52 21.40
CA GLU A 12 8.01 -0.58 20.71
C GLU A 12 8.85 -1.26 19.62
N ALA A 13 9.10 -2.56 19.73
CA ALA A 13 9.80 -3.35 18.71
C ALA A 13 8.87 -3.77 17.55
N CYS A 14 7.56 -3.76 17.76
CA CYS A 14 6.56 -4.12 16.75
C CYS A 14 6.03 -2.91 15.97
N ARG A 15 6.24 -1.69 16.48
CA ARG A 15 5.78 -0.47 15.82
C ARG A 15 6.68 -0.16 14.61
N PRO A 16 6.11 0.27 13.47
CA PRO A 16 6.89 0.72 12.32
C PRO A 16 7.84 1.86 12.68
N ALA A 17 9.05 1.83 12.13
CA ALA A 17 10.05 2.87 12.30
C ALA A 17 10.47 3.46 10.95
N ALA A 18 10.60 4.78 10.89
CA ALA A 18 11.12 5.45 9.71
C ALA A 18 12.59 5.04 9.48
N LEU A 19 12.86 4.55 8.28
CA LEU A 19 14.20 4.18 7.84
C LEU A 19 14.90 5.43 7.30
N ASN A 20 16.11 5.71 7.78
CA ASN A 20 16.93 6.80 7.24
C ASN A 20 18.04 6.20 6.36
N ALA A 21 17.94 6.47 5.05
CA ALA A 21 18.91 6.04 4.06
C ALA A 21 19.76 7.23 3.61
N ASN A 22 21.06 7.21 3.91
CA ASN A 22 22.01 8.25 3.50
C ASN A 22 22.66 7.95 2.12
N GLY A 23 21.98 7.17 1.29
CA GLY A 23 22.23 7.10 -0.14
C GLY A 23 23.17 6.01 -0.66
N TYR A 24 24.04 5.35 0.14
CA TYR A 24 25.07 4.50 -0.53
C TYR A 24 25.53 3.18 0.12
N ALA A 25 25.22 2.81 1.37
CA ALA A 25 25.73 1.53 1.89
C ALA A 25 24.96 0.86 3.03
N GLY A 26 23.95 1.52 3.61
CA GLY A 26 23.21 0.92 4.72
C GLY A 26 22.01 1.75 5.12
N ILE A 27 20.97 1.04 5.53
CA ILE A 27 19.81 1.63 6.17
C ILE A 27 20.06 1.58 7.68
N ARG A 28 19.92 2.72 8.35
CA ARG A 28 19.95 2.78 9.81
C ARG A 28 18.61 3.27 10.30
N PHE A 29 18.17 2.68 11.39
CA PHE A 29 17.00 3.13 12.13
C PHE A 29 17.31 3.04 13.62
N LEU A 30 16.63 3.86 14.40
CA LEU A 30 16.74 3.90 15.85
C LEU A 30 15.36 3.65 16.43
N LEU A 31 15.27 2.62 17.28
CA LEU A 31 14.10 2.37 18.09
C LEU A 31 14.41 2.77 19.52
N ARG A 32 13.53 3.56 20.11
CA ARG A 32 13.57 3.83 21.55
C ARG A 32 12.80 2.72 22.24
N LEU A 33 13.49 1.98 23.09
CA LEU A 33 12.91 0.90 23.88
C LEU A 33 12.74 1.35 25.33
N SER A 34 11.72 0.79 25.99
CA SER A 34 11.69 0.70 27.45
C SER A 34 12.89 -0.11 27.96
N LEU A 35 13.14 -0.04 29.28
CA LEU A 35 14.21 -0.82 29.90
C LEU A 35 13.96 -2.32 29.71
N GLU A 36 12.71 -2.73 29.91
CA GLU A 36 12.22 -4.09 29.74
C GLU A 36 12.41 -4.56 28.28
N GLY A 37 11.99 -3.73 27.30
CA GLY A 37 12.19 -4.02 25.89
C GLY A 37 13.68 -4.13 25.50
N ALA A 38 14.53 -3.26 26.05
CA ALA A 38 15.97 -3.30 25.79
C ALA A 38 16.63 -4.57 26.38
N GLN A 39 16.23 -4.99 27.58
CA GLN A 39 16.70 -6.23 28.20
C GLN A 39 16.26 -7.44 27.37
N PHE A 40 14.99 -7.49 26.97
CA PHE A 40 14.45 -8.54 26.11
C PHE A 40 15.24 -8.68 24.80
N MET A 41 15.44 -7.56 24.08
CA MET A 41 16.22 -7.56 22.83
C MET A 41 17.68 -7.97 23.04
N LYS A 42 18.29 -7.57 24.16
CA LYS A 42 19.65 -7.99 24.53
C LYS A 42 19.73 -9.50 24.77
N GLU A 43 18.74 -10.09 25.44
CA GLU A 43 18.73 -11.54 25.68
C GLU A 43 18.62 -12.34 24.39
N LEU A 44 17.79 -11.89 23.44
CA LEU A 44 17.70 -12.51 22.10
C LEU A 44 19.05 -12.50 21.37
N LEU A 45 19.74 -11.36 21.42
CA LEU A 45 21.09 -11.20 20.87
C LEU A 45 22.12 -12.14 21.51
N VAL A 46 22.12 -12.24 22.84
CA VAL A 46 23.08 -13.10 23.58
C VAL A 46 22.82 -14.58 23.31
N ARG A 47 21.56 -14.97 23.15
CA ARG A 47 21.15 -16.36 22.88
C ARG A 47 21.30 -16.77 21.41
N ASP A 48 21.66 -15.83 20.54
CA ASP A 48 21.66 -16.01 19.08
C ASP A 48 20.33 -16.55 18.53
N THR A 49 19.23 -16.15 19.18
CA THR A 49 17.88 -16.55 18.80
C THR A 49 17.17 -15.34 18.20
N TRP A 50 16.91 -15.38 16.90
CA TRP A 50 16.21 -14.33 16.18
C TRP A 50 14.91 -14.85 15.55
N PRO A 51 13.86 -15.12 16.36
CA PRO A 51 12.54 -15.45 15.83
C PRO A 51 11.80 -14.21 15.27
N VAL A 52 12.54 -13.21 14.75
CA VAL A 52 11.99 -11.96 14.21
C VAL A 52 11.91 -12.06 12.70
N ARG A 53 10.75 -11.72 12.15
CA ARG A 53 10.63 -11.33 10.76
C ARG A 53 10.56 -9.80 10.70
N ALA A 54 11.58 -9.19 10.11
CA ALA A 54 11.58 -7.76 9.82
C ALA A 54 11.24 -7.54 8.36
N GLN A 55 10.44 -6.50 8.08
CA GLN A 55 10.10 -6.07 6.74
C GLN A 55 10.47 -4.59 6.61
N ALA A 56 11.17 -4.27 5.54
CA ALA A 56 11.46 -2.91 5.14
C ALA A 56 10.68 -2.62 3.86
N GLU A 57 9.99 -1.50 3.84
CA GLU A 57 9.18 -1.08 2.70
C GLU A 57 9.74 0.21 2.12
N LEU A 58 9.58 0.35 0.81
CA LEU A 58 10.01 1.50 0.05
C LEU A 58 8.95 1.81 -1.00
N GLU A 59 8.59 3.09 -1.10
CA GLU A 59 7.80 3.59 -2.20
C GLU A 59 8.70 4.29 -3.22
N LEU A 60 8.60 3.88 -4.48
CA LEU A 60 9.23 4.56 -5.60
C LEU A 60 8.15 5.32 -6.38
N THR A 61 8.28 6.64 -6.42
CA THR A 61 7.35 7.47 -7.20
C THR A 61 7.83 7.56 -8.64
N GLY A 62 7.01 7.06 -9.57
CA GLY A 62 7.23 7.12 -11.01
C GLY A 62 6.08 7.80 -11.75
N ILE A 63 6.14 7.78 -13.08
CA ILE A 63 5.06 8.22 -13.95
C ILE A 63 4.30 6.96 -14.41
N ALA A 64 3.01 6.88 -14.09
CA ALA A 64 2.17 5.79 -14.57
C ALA A 64 2.10 5.77 -16.11
N PRO A 65 2.06 4.59 -16.75
CA PRO A 65 1.94 4.48 -18.21
C PRO A 65 0.74 5.27 -18.76
N ARG A 66 0.92 5.83 -19.96
CA ARG A 66 -0.19 6.45 -20.71
C ARG A 66 -0.85 5.39 -21.57
N LEU A 67 -1.99 4.90 -21.11
CA LEU A 67 -2.78 3.94 -21.88
C LEU A 67 -3.61 4.65 -22.95
N PRO A 68 -3.78 4.06 -24.15
CA PRO A 68 -4.60 4.62 -25.23
C PRO A 68 -6.10 4.34 -25.01
N VAL A 69 -6.58 4.53 -23.79
CA VAL A 69 -7.97 4.30 -23.38
C VAL A 69 -8.48 5.49 -22.57
N LYS A 70 -9.76 5.82 -22.74
CA LYS A 70 -10.49 6.71 -21.83
C LYS A 70 -11.31 5.87 -20.87
N ILE A 71 -11.29 6.25 -19.60
CA ILE A 71 -11.97 5.52 -18.54
C ILE A 71 -13.03 6.45 -17.94
N ALA A 72 -14.28 5.99 -17.97
CA ALA A 72 -15.40 6.64 -17.29
C ALA A 72 -15.91 5.72 -16.19
N PHE A 73 -16.37 6.29 -15.08
CA PHE A 73 -16.94 5.55 -13.96
C PHE A 73 -17.79 6.47 -13.09
N ASP A 74 -18.61 5.86 -12.24
CA ASP A 74 -19.39 6.55 -11.22
C ASP A 74 -18.55 6.73 -9.93
N PRO A 75 -18.16 7.95 -9.54
CA PRO A 75 -17.23 8.13 -8.42
C PRO A 75 -17.73 7.63 -7.06
N PRO A 76 -18.99 7.88 -6.65
CA PRO A 76 -19.57 7.27 -5.45
C PRO A 76 -19.49 5.74 -5.44
N LEU A 77 -19.83 5.08 -6.56
CA LEU A 77 -19.74 3.63 -6.67
C LEU A 77 -18.29 3.16 -6.51
N LEU A 78 -17.34 3.77 -7.23
CA LEU A 78 -15.93 3.39 -7.14
C LEU A 78 -15.39 3.60 -5.72
N HIS A 79 -15.69 4.73 -5.07
CA HIS A 79 -15.25 4.99 -3.70
C HIS A 79 -15.83 3.96 -2.73
N ARG A 80 -17.11 3.60 -2.87
CA ARG A 80 -17.71 2.55 -2.03
C ARG A 80 -17.00 1.21 -2.21
N LEU A 81 -16.76 0.79 -3.46
CA LEU A 81 -16.07 -0.48 -3.75
C LEU A 81 -14.62 -0.49 -3.25
N LEU A 82 -13.92 0.65 -3.33
CA LEU A 82 -12.57 0.79 -2.78
C LEU A 82 -12.59 0.78 -1.25
N ALA A 83 -13.59 1.40 -0.61
CA ALA A 83 -13.74 1.36 0.84
C ALA A 83 -14.03 -0.06 1.36
N GLU A 84 -14.81 -0.85 0.63
CA GLU A 84 -15.05 -2.28 0.92
C GLU A 84 -13.79 -3.14 0.80
N LEU A 85 -12.77 -2.68 0.06
CA LEU A 85 -11.49 -3.36 -0.09
C LEU A 85 -10.51 -3.04 1.06
N CYS A 86 -10.74 -1.92 1.77
CA CYS A 86 -9.92 -1.53 2.91
C CYS A 86 -10.28 -2.31 4.17
N ASP A 87 -9.31 -2.44 5.08
CA ASP A 87 -9.57 -2.89 6.44
C ASP A 87 -10.21 -1.79 7.31
N GLU A 88 -10.47 -2.10 8.58
CA GLU A 88 -11.05 -1.17 9.56
C GLU A 88 -10.19 0.09 9.79
N SER A 89 -8.90 0.03 9.45
CA SER A 89 -7.96 1.16 9.55
C SER A 89 -7.84 1.94 8.23
N GLY A 90 -8.61 1.59 7.20
CA GLY A 90 -8.54 2.22 5.88
C GLY A 90 -7.33 1.78 5.04
N LEU A 91 -6.69 0.67 5.40
CA LEU A 91 -5.51 0.14 4.70
C LEU A 91 -5.91 -0.91 3.66
N VAL A 92 -5.19 -0.92 2.55
CA VAL A 92 -5.32 -1.94 1.50
C VAL A 92 -3.93 -2.30 0.96
N SER A 93 -3.71 -3.58 0.66
CA SER A 93 -2.47 -3.98 -0.01
C SER A 93 -2.49 -3.58 -1.49
N ARG A 94 -1.34 -3.19 -2.05
CA ARG A 94 -1.23 -2.86 -3.47
C ARG A 94 -1.66 -4.03 -4.35
N SER A 95 -1.30 -5.26 -3.98
CA SER A 95 -1.70 -6.46 -4.70
C SER A 95 -3.21 -6.67 -4.70
N ALA A 96 -3.91 -6.40 -3.59
CA ALA A 96 -5.37 -6.46 -3.55
C ALA A 96 -6.01 -5.41 -4.47
N LEU A 97 -5.45 -4.20 -4.54
CA LEU A 97 -5.91 -3.15 -5.44
C LEU A 97 -5.71 -3.51 -6.92
N VAL A 98 -4.55 -4.06 -7.28
CA VAL A 98 -4.30 -4.57 -8.65
C VAL A 98 -5.24 -5.73 -8.98
N GLN A 99 -5.45 -6.66 -8.04
CA GLN A 99 -6.39 -7.77 -8.23
C GLN A 99 -7.84 -7.28 -8.41
N PHE A 100 -8.23 -6.23 -7.68
CA PHE A 100 -9.54 -5.59 -7.85
C PHE A 100 -9.72 -5.07 -9.28
N PHE A 101 -8.73 -4.38 -9.84
CA PHE A 101 -8.77 -3.87 -11.22
C PHE A 101 -8.48 -4.91 -12.30
N SER A 102 -8.07 -6.12 -11.92
CA SER A 102 -7.93 -7.25 -12.84
C SER A 102 -9.28 -7.92 -13.16
N LYS A 103 -10.36 -7.55 -12.46
CA LYS A 103 -11.72 -7.98 -12.76
C LYS A 103 -12.22 -7.34 -14.06
N GLU A 104 -13.29 -7.89 -14.62
CA GLU A 104 -13.95 -7.28 -15.77
C GLU A 104 -14.36 -5.82 -15.46
N PRO A 105 -13.98 -4.83 -16.30
CA PRO A 105 -14.24 -3.42 -16.03
C PRO A 105 -15.70 -3.10 -15.74
N ALA A 106 -16.63 -3.72 -16.48
CA ALA A 106 -18.07 -3.53 -16.28
C ALA A 106 -18.53 -4.01 -14.89
N ALA A 107 -17.91 -5.04 -14.31
CA ALA A 107 -18.27 -5.59 -13.01
C ALA A 107 -17.92 -4.64 -11.84
N ILE A 108 -16.99 -3.71 -12.07
CA ILE A 108 -16.58 -2.68 -11.11
C ILE A 108 -17.06 -1.27 -11.52
N GLY A 109 -18.01 -1.19 -12.45
CA GLY A 109 -18.63 0.07 -12.87
C GLY A 109 -17.74 0.96 -13.74
N LEU A 110 -16.70 0.41 -14.37
CA LEU A 110 -15.86 1.13 -15.32
C LEU A 110 -16.36 0.93 -16.75
N THR A 111 -16.34 2.01 -17.53
CA THR A 111 -16.53 2.00 -18.98
C THR A 111 -15.22 2.38 -19.64
N LEU A 112 -14.81 1.59 -20.63
CA LEU A 112 -13.59 1.82 -21.40
C LEU A 112 -13.96 2.26 -22.82
N ASP A 113 -13.33 3.34 -23.28
CA ASP A 113 -13.37 3.80 -24.67
C ASP A 113 -11.95 3.76 -25.24
N GLY A 114 -11.68 2.75 -26.07
CA GLY A 114 -10.36 2.42 -26.62
C GLY A 114 -9.86 1.03 -26.20
N GLU A 115 -8.75 0.61 -26.78
CA GLU A 115 -8.10 -0.67 -26.48
C GLU A 115 -6.96 -0.46 -25.47
N PRO A 116 -7.10 -0.89 -24.20
CA PRO A 116 -6.15 -0.58 -23.13
C PRO A 116 -4.83 -1.36 -23.20
N GLY A 117 -4.62 -2.21 -24.21
CA GLY A 117 -3.51 -3.14 -24.26
C GLY A 117 -3.75 -4.37 -23.38
N SER A 118 -2.76 -4.76 -22.57
CA SER A 118 -2.88 -5.94 -21.71
C SER A 118 -3.72 -5.65 -20.45
N SER A 119 -4.53 -6.62 -20.02
CA SER A 119 -5.34 -6.48 -18.80
C SER A 119 -4.50 -6.22 -17.55
N GLY A 120 -3.28 -6.78 -17.48
CA GLY A 120 -2.38 -6.56 -16.34
C GLY A 120 -1.87 -5.12 -16.28
N GLU A 121 -1.47 -4.56 -17.41
CA GLU A 121 -0.99 -3.18 -17.49
C GLU A 121 -2.10 -2.18 -17.14
N LEU A 122 -3.34 -2.44 -17.59
CA LEU A 122 -4.51 -1.67 -17.18
C LEU A 122 -4.72 -1.70 -15.67
N ALA A 123 -4.68 -2.89 -15.06
CA ALA A 123 -4.91 -3.06 -13.63
C ALA A 123 -3.84 -2.35 -12.77
N GLU A 124 -2.57 -2.50 -13.15
CA GLU A 124 -1.44 -1.82 -12.52
C GLU A 124 -1.57 -0.29 -12.63
N THR A 125 -1.89 0.20 -13.84
CA THR A 125 -2.06 1.63 -14.09
C THR A 125 -3.21 2.21 -13.27
N LEU A 126 -4.35 1.53 -13.21
CA LEU A 126 -5.51 1.93 -12.40
C LEU A 126 -5.21 1.93 -10.90
N ALA A 127 -4.43 0.97 -10.41
CA ALA A 127 -3.99 0.94 -9.02
C ALA A 127 -3.07 2.13 -8.69
N ASP A 128 -2.08 2.42 -9.54
CA ASP A 128 -1.18 3.56 -9.38
C ASP A 128 -1.91 4.90 -9.42
N TRP A 129 -2.91 4.98 -10.30
CA TRP A 129 -3.86 6.08 -10.40
C TRP A 129 -4.61 6.27 -9.07
N VAL A 130 -5.34 5.26 -8.59
CA VAL A 130 -6.03 5.34 -7.30
C VAL A 130 -5.07 5.75 -6.17
N ARG A 131 -3.89 5.14 -6.10
CA ARG A 131 -2.84 5.54 -5.14
C ARG A 131 -2.49 7.01 -5.26
N SER A 132 -2.26 7.51 -6.48
CA SER A 132 -1.86 8.91 -6.69
C SER A 132 -2.94 9.92 -6.31
N ARG A 133 -4.22 9.56 -6.40
CA ARG A 133 -5.33 10.50 -6.19
C ARG A 133 -5.95 10.40 -4.81
N TYR A 134 -6.03 9.19 -4.27
CA TYR A 134 -6.74 8.91 -3.03
C TYR A 134 -5.84 8.26 -1.98
N GLY A 135 -4.64 7.80 -2.33
CA GLY A 135 -3.80 7.01 -1.44
C GLY A 135 -2.58 7.75 -0.92
N SER A 136 -2.02 7.22 0.16
CA SER A 136 -0.65 7.48 0.60
C SER A 136 0.02 6.18 1.02
N PHE A 137 1.34 6.12 0.90
CA PHE A 137 2.12 5.01 1.44
C PHE A 137 1.84 4.83 2.94
N ALA A 138 1.62 3.59 3.36
CA ALA A 138 1.39 3.22 4.75
C ALA A 138 2.25 2.01 5.09
N ALA A 139 2.77 2.00 6.32
CA ALA A 139 3.50 0.84 6.81
C ALA A 139 2.57 -0.38 6.89
N ALA A 140 3.04 -1.55 6.47
CA ALA A 140 2.24 -2.75 6.56
C ALA A 140 1.83 -3.05 8.02
N PRO A 141 0.59 -3.49 8.26
CA PRO A 141 0.14 -3.93 9.58
C PRO A 141 0.80 -5.26 9.99
N LEU A 142 1.36 -6.01 9.04
CA LEU A 142 1.97 -7.32 9.21
C LEU A 142 3.21 -7.46 8.31
N ALA A 143 4.18 -8.27 8.73
CA ALA A 143 5.36 -8.61 7.91
C ALA A 143 5.06 -9.74 6.90
N ASP A 144 4.10 -9.51 5.99
CA ASP A 144 3.59 -10.48 5.01
C ASP A 144 4.26 -10.38 3.63
N GLY A 145 5.13 -9.39 3.43
CA GLY A 145 5.83 -9.10 2.18
C GLY A 145 5.04 -8.21 1.22
N LEU A 146 3.87 -7.70 1.63
CA LEU A 146 3.03 -6.83 0.80
C LEU A 146 3.26 -5.35 1.14
N GLY A 147 3.15 -4.49 0.12
CA GLY A 147 3.12 -3.04 0.29
C GLY A 147 1.68 -2.57 0.52
N TYR A 148 1.51 -1.66 1.49
CA TYR A 148 0.19 -1.14 1.88
C TYR A 148 0.01 0.34 1.53
N LEU A 149 -1.25 0.70 1.30
CA LEU A 149 -1.70 2.06 1.03
C LEU A 149 -2.81 2.41 2.02
N ALA A 150 -2.77 3.61 2.56
CA ALA A 150 -3.91 4.21 3.26
C ALA A 150 -4.75 4.98 2.24
N LEU A 151 -6.02 4.62 2.05
CA LEU A 151 -6.92 5.33 1.14
C LEU A 151 -7.74 6.38 1.88
N ASN A 152 -7.61 7.63 1.45
CA ASN A 152 -8.37 8.80 1.88
C ASN A 152 -9.49 9.09 0.88
N LEU A 153 -10.54 8.27 0.91
CA LEU A 153 -11.68 8.39 0.01
C LEU A 153 -12.60 9.54 0.46
N PRO A 154 -13.01 10.45 -0.43
CA PRO A 154 -13.95 11.51 -0.07
C PRO A 154 -15.33 10.93 0.22
N ASN A 155 -15.93 11.40 1.32
CA ASN A 155 -17.26 10.93 1.75
C ASN A 155 -18.38 11.27 0.75
N GLU A 156 -18.26 12.34 -0.05
CA GLU A 156 -19.19 12.69 -1.14
C GLU A 156 -18.49 13.55 -2.22
N GLY A 157 -18.81 13.35 -3.52
CA GLY A 157 -18.52 14.32 -4.59
C GLY A 157 -17.72 13.82 -5.80
N SER A 158 -18.23 14.12 -6.99
CA SER A 158 -17.78 13.68 -8.32
C SER A 158 -16.27 13.86 -8.60
N GLY A 159 -15.53 12.76 -8.69
CA GLY A 159 -14.16 12.71 -9.21
C GLY A 159 -14.09 12.05 -10.59
N GLY A 160 -14.15 12.84 -11.66
CA GLY A 160 -13.83 12.35 -13.01
C GLY A 160 -12.32 12.28 -13.25
N TRP A 161 -11.86 11.23 -13.92
CA TRP A 161 -10.47 11.10 -14.37
C TRP A 161 -10.35 11.74 -15.75
N ASN A 162 -10.28 13.06 -15.76
CA ASN A 162 -9.96 13.78 -16.99
C ASN A 162 -8.46 13.70 -17.22
N GLY A 163 -8.02 12.74 -18.03
CA GLY A 163 -6.80 12.90 -18.82
C GLY A 163 -7.01 14.03 -19.82
N ILE A 164 -6.86 15.29 -19.37
CA ILE A 164 -7.03 16.46 -20.24
C ILE A 164 -5.86 16.50 -21.22
N TYR A 165 -6.11 16.02 -22.43
CA TYR A 165 -5.41 16.46 -23.62
C TYR A 165 -5.77 17.93 -23.87
N ARG A 166 -4.82 18.84 -23.62
CA ARG A 166 -4.67 20.04 -24.44
C ARG A 166 -3.56 19.75 -25.44
N SER A 167 -3.93 19.47 -26.69
CA SER A 167 -3.00 19.56 -27.81
C SER A 167 -2.49 21.00 -27.90
N ARG A 168 -1.17 21.17 -27.93
CA ARG A 168 -0.55 22.30 -28.61
C ARG A 168 -0.34 21.93 -30.06
#